data_AF-B1N2M0-F1
#
_entry.id   AF-B1N2M0-F1
#
_cell.length_a   1.000
_cell.length_b   1.000
_cell.length_c   1.000
_cell.angle_alpha   90.00
_cell.angle_beta   90.00
_cell.angle_gamma   90.00
#
_symmetry.space_group_name_H-M   'P 1'
#
loop_
_entity.id
_entity.type
_entity.pdbx_description
1 polymer ?
#
loop_
_entity_poly.entity_id
_entity_poly.type
_entity_poly.pdbx_seq_one_letter_code
_entity_poly.pdbx_strand_id
1 'polypeptide(L)'
;MRRDYNFEFNHLASLYFIDKKKEGYFNREDLLEFTGMFVQFKIKNEYDYLRKFQAYASTEFWKTLQESQGQYQITEWMLRLFKESRGIKMFSGSKEVFFTSANIKEIYQVLRVEDFSGSTVDEFMRLFQKVAEDSGQIELGDSQFDDVVPAMVVAEFFRYFLDECYSYLQNILSTTSTKL
;
A
#
# COMPACT_ATOMS: atom_id res chain seq x y z
N MET A 1 -9.90 19.41 -19.84
CA MET A 1 -10.90 18.79 -18.95
C MET A 1 -10.26 18.69 -17.57
N ARG A 2 -10.70 19.45 -16.57
CA ARG A 2 -10.16 19.34 -15.20
C ARG A 2 -10.46 17.92 -14.72
N ARG A 3 -9.45 17.12 -14.38
CA ARG A 3 -9.68 15.90 -13.59
C ARG A 3 -10.19 16.39 -12.24
N ASP A 4 -11.46 16.15 -11.96
CA ASP A 4 -11.97 16.32 -10.61
C ASP A 4 -11.32 15.23 -9.76
N TYR A 5 -10.31 15.64 -8.98
CA TYR A 5 -9.64 14.78 -8.02
C TYR A 5 -10.68 14.36 -6.98
N ASN A 6 -11.20 13.15 -7.16
CA ASN A 6 -12.15 12.54 -6.24
C ASN A 6 -11.39 11.84 -5.12
N PHE A 7 -12.09 11.51 -4.04
CA PHE A 7 -11.55 10.60 -3.04
C PHE A 7 -11.41 9.21 -3.67
N GLU A 8 -10.18 8.69 -3.73
CA GLU A 8 -9.84 7.43 -4.39
C GLU A 8 -9.84 6.30 -3.36
N PHE A 9 -10.79 5.36 -3.48
CA PHE A 9 -10.88 4.18 -2.59
C PHE A 9 -9.82 3.11 -2.89
N ASN A 10 -9.04 3.28 -3.95
CA ASN A 10 -7.91 2.41 -4.31
C ASN A 10 -6.55 3.09 -4.07
N HIS A 11 -6.52 4.21 -3.34
CA HIS A 11 -5.29 4.89 -2.96
C HIS A 11 -4.85 4.45 -1.55
N LEU A 12 -3.56 4.14 -1.39
CA LEU A 12 -3.02 3.56 -0.15
C LEU A 12 -3.36 4.40 1.11
N ALA A 13 -3.19 5.73 1.03
CA ALA A 13 -3.51 6.59 2.17
C ALA A 13 -5.01 6.63 2.49
N SER A 14 -5.88 6.44 1.50
CA SER A 14 -7.33 6.38 1.71
C SER A 14 -7.70 5.08 2.41
N LEU A 15 -7.14 3.96 1.96
CA LEU A 15 -7.32 2.65 2.59
C LEU A 15 -6.83 2.69 4.04
N TYR A 16 -5.63 3.24 4.27
CA TYR A 16 -5.09 3.41 5.62
C TYR A 16 -5.98 4.29 6.48
N PHE A 17 -6.52 5.38 5.92
CA PHE A 17 -7.36 6.31 6.67
C PHE A 17 -8.71 5.68 7.09
N ILE A 18 -9.29 4.82 6.24
CA ILE A 18 -10.56 4.13 6.51
C ILE A 18 -10.40 3.07 7.60
N ASP A 19 -9.37 2.21 7.51
CA ASP A 19 -9.10 1.18 8.53
C ASP A 19 -8.63 1.89 9.81
N LYS A 20 -9.49 2.09 10.80
CA LYS A 20 -9.12 2.87 11.99
C LYS A 20 -8.17 2.11 12.91
N LYS A 21 -8.37 0.80 13.02
CA LYS A 21 -7.60 -0.07 13.92
C LYS A 21 -6.27 -0.54 13.33
N LYS A 22 -6.04 -0.30 12.03
CA LYS A 22 -4.84 -0.71 11.29
C LYS A 22 -4.67 -2.23 11.29
N GLU A 23 -5.80 -2.94 11.24
CA GLU A 23 -5.83 -4.41 11.26
C GLU A 23 -5.61 -5.03 9.88
N GLY A 24 -5.63 -4.21 8.81
CA GLY A 24 -5.47 -4.68 7.43
C GLY A 24 -6.78 -5.19 6.83
N TYR A 25 -7.92 -4.84 7.39
CA TYR A 25 -9.24 -5.12 6.81
C TYR A 25 -10.23 -4.06 7.28
N PHE A 26 -11.36 -3.96 6.59
CA PHE A 26 -12.41 -3.00 6.92
C PHE A 26 -13.57 -3.72 7.61
N ASN A 27 -13.86 -3.36 8.85
CA ASN A 27 -15.06 -3.82 9.53
C ASN A 27 -16.23 -2.84 9.33
N ARG A 28 -17.41 -3.20 9.83
CA ARG A 28 -18.62 -2.39 9.71
C ARG A 28 -18.45 -1.02 10.39
N GLU A 29 -17.80 -0.99 11.54
CA GLU A 29 -17.57 0.22 12.32
C GLU A 29 -16.69 1.21 11.55
N ASP A 30 -15.61 0.74 10.91
CA ASP A 30 -14.73 1.56 10.06
C ASP A 30 -15.53 2.26 8.96
N LEU A 31 -16.42 1.54 8.28
CA LEU A 31 -17.25 2.08 7.20
C LEU A 31 -18.29 3.10 7.70
N LEU A 32 -18.90 2.86 8.86
CA LEU A 32 -19.86 3.78 9.47
C LEU A 32 -19.18 5.07 9.92
N GLU A 33 -18.02 4.97 10.59
CA GLU A 33 -17.23 6.12 11.02
C GLU A 33 -16.74 6.95 9.82
N PHE A 34 -16.22 6.28 8.79
CA PHE A 34 -15.82 6.93 7.54
C PHE A 34 -16.99 7.72 6.93
N THR A 35 -18.17 7.12 6.84
CA THR A 35 -19.36 7.76 6.26
C THR A 35 -19.77 8.99 7.07
N GLY A 36 -19.77 8.88 8.40
CA GLY A 36 -20.06 10.00 9.30
C GLY A 36 -19.06 11.15 9.14
N MET A 37 -17.75 10.84 9.14
CA MET A 37 -16.68 11.81 8.92
C MET A 37 -16.81 12.49 7.56
N PHE A 38 -17.07 11.73 6.50
CA PHE A 38 -17.21 12.24 5.14
C PHE A 38 -18.37 13.23 5.01
N VAL A 39 -19.54 12.90 5.58
CA VAL A 39 -20.71 13.79 5.58
C VAL A 39 -20.41 15.08 6.34
N GLN A 40 -19.82 14.99 7.53
CA GLN A 40 -19.43 16.19 8.30
C GLN A 40 -18.40 17.04 7.57
N PHE A 41 -17.42 16.41 6.92
CA PHE A 41 -16.38 17.10 6.18
C PHE A 41 -16.95 17.83 4.96
N LYS A 42 -17.88 17.19 4.24
CA LYS A 42 -18.62 17.77 3.11
C LYS A 42 -19.45 18.98 3.56
N ILE A 43 -20.18 18.89 4.67
CA ILE A 43 -20.99 20.01 5.19
C ILE A 43 -20.10 21.21 5.53
N LYS A 44 -18.92 20.98 6.13
CA LYS A 44 -17.98 22.05 6.50
C LYS A 44 -17.21 22.64 5.31
N ASN A 45 -17.09 21.91 4.21
CA ASN A 45 -16.32 22.29 3.05
C ASN A 45 -17.22 22.21 1.82
N GLU A 46 -17.97 23.26 1.48
CA GLU A 46 -18.92 23.18 0.35
C GLU A 46 -18.21 23.00 -1.00
N TYR A 47 -17.06 23.66 -1.20
CA TYR A 47 -16.28 23.60 -2.43
C TYR A 47 -15.03 22.74 -2.28
N ASP A 48 -14.74 21.94 -3.33
CA ASP A 48 -13.58 21.05 -3.47
C ASP A 48 -13.39 20.05 -2.32
N TYR A 49 -14.48 19.66 -1.64
CA TYR A 49 -14.41 18.81 -0.45
C TYR A 49 -13.78 17.46 -0.72
N LEU A 50 -14.00 16.86 -1.88
CA LEU A 50 -13.39 15.59 -2.26
C LEU A 50 -11.87 15.69 -2.31
N ARG A 51 -11.35 16.77 -2.91
CA ARG A 51 -9.91 17.06 -2.99
C ARG A 51 -9.33 17.29 -1.61
N LYS A 52 -10.00 18.13 -0.81
CA LYS A 52 -9.59 18.42 0.57
C LYS A 52 -9.62 17.18 1.45
N PHE A 53 -10.59 16.29 1.24
CA PHE A 53 -10.72 15.06 2.01
C PHE A 53 -9.66 14.04 1.62
N GLN A 54 -9.35 13.89 0.32
CA GLN A 54 -8.19 13.11 -0.13
C GLN A 54 -6.88 13.66 0.45
N ALA A 55 -6.67 14.98 0.38
CA ALA A 55 -5.50 15.63 0.96
C ALA A 55 -5.42 15.40 2.48
N TYR A 56 -6.55 15.44 3.18
CA TYR A 56 -6.64 15.14 4.60
C TYR A 56 -6.23 13.70 4.91
N ALA A 57 -6.78 12.71 4.20
CA ALA A 57 -6.40 11.31 4.36
C ALA A 57 -4.90 11.08 4.08
N SER A 58 -4.36 11.65 3.00
CA SER A 58 -2.93 11.61 2.68
C SER A 58 -2.06 12.29 3.75
N THR A 59 -2.55 13.38 4.35
CA THR A 59 -1.83 14.08 5.43
C THR A 59 -1.78 13.22 6.70
N GLU A 60 -2.87 12.56 7.06
CA GLU A 60 -2.89 11.67 8.24
C GLU A 60 -1.96 10.46 8.05
N PHE A 61 -1.96 9.86 6.84
CA PHE A 61 -1.01 8.80 6.48
C PHE A 61 0.44 9.29 6.62
N TRP A 62 0.74 10.47 6.09
CA TRP A 62 2.07 11.07 6.16
C TRP A 62 2.53 11.34 7.59
N LYS A 63 1.66 11.87 8.45
CA LYS A 63 1.97 12.08 9.86
C LYS A 63 2.41 10.79 10.53
N THR A 64 1.69 9.69 10.30
CA THR A 64 2.12 8.39 10.83
C THR A 64 3.47 7.99 10.26
N LEU A 65 3.71 8.15 8.96
CA LEU A 65 4.99 7.81 8.34
C LEU A 65 6.20 8.57 8.96
N GLN A 66 5.98 9.79 9.46
CA GLN A 66 6.99 10.61 10.15
C GLN A 66 7.30 10.18 11.59
N GLU A 67 6.48 9.33 12.20
CA GLU A 67 6.71 8.84 13.56
C GLU A 67 7.89 7.86 13.60
N SER A 68 8.56 7.75 14.75
CA SER A 68 9.76 6.92 14.92
C SER A 68 9.57 5.43 14.58
N GLN A 69 8.33 4.94 14.52
CA GLN A 69 7.96 3.57 14.13
C GLN A 69 6.92 3.54 12.98
N GLY A 70 6.65 4.69 12.37
CA GLY A 70 5.61 4.86 11.35
C GLY A 70 5.76 3.94 10.15
N GLN A 71 6.96 3.92 9.56
CA GLN A 71 7.29 3.07 8.42
C GLN A 71 7.05 1.58 8.75
N TYR A 72 7.47 1.12 9.92
CA TYR A 72 7.26 -0.25 10.36
C TYR A 72 5.77 -0.56 10.54
N GLN A 73 5.03 0.31 11.24
CA GLN A 73 3.59 0.15 11.44
C GLN A 73 2.81 0.09 10.12
N ILE A 74 3.14 0.96 9.18
CA ILE A 74 2.50 0.99 7.86
C ILE A 74 2.90 -0.25 7.05
N THR A 75 4.16 -0.68 7.08
CA THR A 75 4.61 -1.92 6.42
C THR A 75 3.80 -3.12 6.91
N GLU A 76 3.71 -3.27 8.23
CA GLU A 76 2.95 -4.34 8.88
C GLU A 76 1.46 -4.29 8.53
N TRP A 77 0.89 -3.09 8.46
CA TRP A 77 -0.49 -2.90 8.02
C TRP A 77 -0.67 -3.28 6.55
N MET A 78 0.22 -2.87 5.65
CA MET A 78 0.17 -3.23 4.22
C MET A 78 0.24 -4.75 4.04
N LEU A 79 1.13 -5.42 4.78
CA LEU A 79 1.21 -6.88 4.77
C LEU A 79 -0.11 -7.53 5.16
N ARG A 80 -0.74 -7.07 6.25
CA ARG A 80 -2.06 -7.58 6.65
C ARG A 80 -3.12 -7.28 5.58
N LEU A 81 -3.15 -6.06 5.04
CA LEU A 81 -4.10 -5.64 4.02
C LEU A 81 -4.11 -6.56 2.80
N PHE A 82 -2.94 -6.82 2.23
CA PHE A 82 -2.83 -7.63 1.02
C PHE A 82 -2.84 -9.13 1.30
N LYS A 83 -2.64 -9.55 2.56
CA LYS A 83 -2.78 -10.95 2.98
C LYS A 83 -4.25 -11.37 3.07
N GLU A 84 -5.10 -10.52 3.64
CA GLU A 84 -6.52 -10.82 3.89
C GLU A 84 -7.41 -10.72 2.62
N SER A 85 -6.93 -10.08 1.57
CA SER A 85 -7.75 -9.71 0.41
C SER A 85 -8.14 -10.87 -0.51
N ARG A 86 -7.20 -11.76 -0.86
CA ARG A 86 -7.42 -12.87 -1.82
C ARG A 86 -6.77 -14.20 -1.45
N GLY A 87 -6.42 -14.35 -0.17
CA GLY A 87 -5.87 -15.58 0.38
C GLY A 87 -4.36 -15.70 0.19
N ILE A 88 -3.77 -16.57 1.00
CA ILE A 88 -2.35 -16.89 1.00
C ILE A 88 -2.15 -18.38 0.78
N LYS A 89 -0.96 -18.76 0.30
CA LYS A 89 -0.54 -20.15 0.21
C LYS A 89 0.43 -20.47 1.34
N MET A 90 0.29 -21.66 1.92
CA MET A 90 1.25 -22.26 2.84
C MET A 90 1.53 -23.68 2.36
N PHE A 91 2.81 -24.03 2.21
CA PHE A 91 3.21 -25.38 1.80
C PHE A 91 3.31 -26.30 3.01
N SER A 92 3.01 -27.59 2.81
CA SER A 92 3.11 -28.59 3.87
C SER A 92 4.52 -28.66 4.44
N GLY A 93 4.64 -28.50 5.76
CA GLY A 93 5.94 -28.53 6.46
C GLY A 93 6.69 -27.20 6.47
N SER A 94 6.21 -26.17 5.76
CA SER A 94 6.74 -24.81 5.85
C SER A 94 5.90 -23.96 6.81
N LYS A 95 6.56 -23.08 7.56
CA LYS A 95 5.91 -22.01 8.33
C LYS A 95 5.77 -20.72 7.51
N GLU A 96 6.34 -20.71 6.31
CA GLU A 96 6.38 -19.55 5.47
C GLU A 96 5.05 -19.33 4.76
N VAL A 97 4.66 -18.06 4.70
CA VAL A 97 3.46 -17.60 4.02
C VAL A 97 3.85 -17.08 2.66
N PHE A 98 3.06 -17.42 1.66
CA PHE A 98 3.26 -17.02 0.28
C PHE A 98 2.08 -16.19 -0.22
N PHE A 99 2.40 -15.05 -0.81
CA PHE A 99 1.49 -14.20 -1.56
C PHE A 99 1.30 -14.81 -2.95
N THR A 100 0.06 -14.90 -3.41
CA THR A 100 -0.30 -15.37 -4.75
C THR A 100 -0.18 -14.24 -5.78
N SER A 101 -0.21 -14.57 -7.08
CA SER A 101 -0.34 -13.55 -8.13
C SER A 101 -1.52 -12.60 -7.93
N ALA A 102 -2.62 -13.08 -7.35
CA ALA A 102 -3.78 -12.25 -7.06
C ALA A 102 -3.45 -11.16 -6.04
N ASN A 103 -2.68 -11.47 -4.99
CA ASN A 103 -2.21 -10.47 -4.03
C ASN A 103 -1.23 -9.49 -4.69
N ILE A 104 -0.28 -9.99 -5.50
CA ILE A 104 0.70 -9.15 -6.22
C ILE A 104 0.00 -8.20 -7.20
N LYS A 105 -1.07 -8.66 -7.86
CA LYS A 105 -1.89 -7.83 -8.75
C LYS A 105 -2.59 -6.69 -8.01
N GLU A 106 -3.08 -6.93 -6.80
CA GLU A 106 -3.69 -5.88 -5.99
C GLU A 106 -2.66 -4.86 -5.51
N ILE A 107 -1.47 -5.32 -5.10
CA ILE A 107 -0.34 -4.45 -4.77
C ILE A 107 -0.01 -3.58 -5.99
N TYR A 108 0.14 -4.19 -7.17
CA TYR A 108 0.41 -3.50 -8.43
C TYR A 108 -0.63 -2.41 -8.73
N GLN A 109 -1.92 -2.70 -8.51
CA GLN A 109 -3.01 -1.77 -8.73
C GLN A 109 -3.05 -0.63 -7.71
N VAL A 110 -2.90 -0.93 -6.41
CA VAL A 110 -2.95 0.07 -5.33
C VAL A 110 -1.74 1.00 -5.36
N LEU A 111 -0.55 0.46 -5.67
CA LEU A 111 0.66 1.24 -5.84
C LEU A 111 0.75 1.92 -7.22
N ARG A 112 -0.20 1.62 -8.11
CA ARG A 112 -0.29 2.20 -9.47
C ARG A 112 1.01 2.05 -10.25
N VAL A 113 1.64 0.89 -10.15
CA VAL A 113 2.98 0.62 -10.73
C VAL A 113 3.01 0.93 -12.23
N GLU A 114 1.94 0.57 -12.97
CA GLU A 114 1.81 0.82 -14.40
C GLU A 114 2.02 2.30 -14.76
N ASP A 115 1.49 3.22 -13.94
CA ASP A 115 1.53 4.66 -14.20
C ASP A 115 2.95 5.24 -14.11
N PHE A 116 3.85 4.55 -13.40
CA PHE A 116 5.21 5.04 -13.12
C PHE A 116 6.29 4.29 -13.89
N SER A 117 6.16 2.97 -14.08
CA SER A 117 7.20 2.16 -14.69
C SER A 117 6.85 1.69 -16.11
N GLY A 118 5.57 1.68 -16.50
CA GLY A 118 5.10 1.05 -17.72
C GLY A 118 5.24 -0.48 -17.74
N SER A 119 5.64 -1.10 -16.63
CA SER A 119 5.77 -2.56 -16.49
C SER A 119 4.41 -3.20 -16.32
N THR A 120 4.22 -4.39 -16.88
CA THR A 120 3.03 -5.22 -16.68
C THR A 120 3.01 -5.87 -15.29
N VAL A 121 1.84 -6.38 -14.88
CA VAL A 121 1.71 -7.13 -13.61
C VAL A 121 2.58 -8.39 -13.59
N ASP A 122 2.73 -9.07 -14.74
CA ASP A 122 3.54 -10.29 -14.85
C ASP A 122 5.03 -9.97 -14.70
N GLU A 123 5.50 -8.89 -15.31
CA GLU A 123 6.87 -8.40 -15.12
C GLU A 123 7.11 -7.99 -13.67
N PHE A 124 6.14 -7.30 -13.05
CA PHE A 124 6.21 -6.92 -11.65
C PHE A 124 6.33 -8.14 -10.74
N MET A 125 5.51 -9.17 -10.94
CA MET A 125 5.57 -10.42 -10.18
C MET A 125 6.91 -11.15 -10.36
N ARG A 126 7.43 -11.20 -11.60
CA ARG A 126 8.73 -11.80 -11.89
C ARG A 126 9.88 -11.14 -11.13
N LEU A 127 9.81 -9.84 -10.84
CA LEU A 127 10.81 -9.16 -10.03
C LEU A 127 10.85 -9.74 -8.60
N PHE A 128 9.69 -9.93 -7.97
CA PHE A 128 9.63 -10.54 -6.63
C PHE A 128 10.12 -11.99 -6.65
N GLN A 129 9.68 -12.76 -7.63
CA GLN A 129 10.10 -14.15 -7.81
C GLN A 129 11.62 -14.25 -8.02
N LYS A 130 12.21 -13.35 -8.79
CA LYS A 130 13.65 -13.31 -8.99
C LYS A 130 14.42 -12.96 -7.71
N VAL A 131 13.95 -11.97 -6.96
CA VAL A 131 14.54 -11.63 -5.64
C VAL A 131 14.44 -12.81 -4.67
N ALA A 132 13.32 -13.53 -4.67
CA ALA A 132 13.13 -14.72 -3.85
C ALA A 132 14.09 -15.87 -4.24
N GLU A 133 14.30 -16.09 -5.54
CA GLU A 133 15.27 -17.07 -6.06
C GLU A 133 16.70 -16.69 -5.68
N ASP A 134 17.09 -15.43 -5.89
CA ASP A 134 18.43 -14.92 -5.56
C ASP A 134 18.71 -14.98 -4.04
N SER A 135 17.65 -14.92 -3.23
CA SER A 135 17.70 -15.07 -1.77
C SER A 135 17.61 -16.53 -1.30
N GLY A 136 17.52 -17.50 -2.21
CA GLY A 136 17.43 -18.93 -1.92
C GLY A 136 16.11 -19.37 -1.25
N GLN A 137 15.05 -18.58 -1.37
CA GLN A 137 13.75 -18.88 -0.76
C GLN A 137 12.86 -19.76 -1.66
N ILE A 138 13.00 -19.63 -2.98
CA ILE A 138 12.29 -20.43 -3.97
C ILE A 138 13.24 -20.86 -5.09
N GLU A 139 12.86 -21.88 -5.84
CA GLU A 139 13.51 -22.29 -7.08
C GLU A 139 12.51 -22.10 -8.23
N LEU A 140 12.80 -21.21 -9.19
CA LEU A 140 11.84 -20.91 -10.27
C LEU A 140 11.66 -22.07 -11.26
N GLY A 141 12.54 -23.07 -11.21
CA GLY A 141 12.35 -24.33 -11.94
C GLY A 141 11.28 -25.24 -11.33
N ASP A 142 10.87 -24.98 -10.09
CA ASP A 142 9.84 -25.76 -9.41
C ASP A 142 8.46 -25.13 -9.55
N SER A 143 7.60 -25.83 -10.30
CA SER A 143 6.21 -25.44 -10.59
C SER A 143 5.36 -25.11 -9.37
N GLN A 144 5.73 -25.55 -8.17
CA GLN A 144 4.99 -25.20 -6.97
C GLN A 144 5.04 -23.69 -6.65
N PHE A 145 6.08 -23.00 -7.15
CA PHE A 145 6.36 -21.58 -6.94
C PHE A 145 5.95 -20.66 -8.12
N ASP A 146 5.43 -21.22 -9.21
CA ASP A 146 5.07 -20.47 -10.43
C ASP A 146 4.14 -19.28 -10.17
N ASP A 147 3.23 -19.42 -9.20
CA ASP A 147 2.18 -18.44 -8.92
C ASP A 147 2.32 -17.78 -7.54
N VAL A 148 3.50 -17.84 -6.92
CA VAL A 148 3.68 -17.32 -5.56
C VAL A 148 4.98 -16.57 -5.32
N VAL A 149 4.94 -15.72 -4.30
CA VAL A 149 6.05 -14.93 -3.77
C VAL A 149 6.08 -15.09 -2.25
N PRO A 150 7.24 -15.34 -1.62
CA PRO A 150 7.34 -15.37 -0.16
C PRO A 150 6.96 -14.02 0.49
N ALA A 151 6.23 -14.08 1.59
CA ALA A 151 5.80 -12.89 2.33
C ALA A 151 6.97 -12.01 2.79
N MET A 152 8.13 -12.60 3.07
CA MET A 152 9.31 -11.84 3.49
C MET A 152 9.85 -10.93 2.38
N VAL A 153 9.80 -11.36 1.10
CA VAL A 153 10.18 -10.52 -0.04
C VAL A 153 9.21 -9.36 -0.21
N VAL A 154 7.91 -9.62 -0.03
CA VAL A 154 6.88 -8.56 -0.08
C VAL A 154 7.07 -7.54 1.05
N ALA A 155 7.36 -8.01 2.26
CA ALA A 155 7.63 -7.16 3.41
C ALA A 155 8.86 -6.26 3.19
N GLU A 156 9.92 -6.83 2.65
CA GLU A 156 11.14 -6.11 2.32
C GLU A 156 10.87 -5.02 1.27
N PHE A 157 10.15 -5.37 0.20
CA PHE A 157 9.73 -4.40 -0.81
C PHE A 157 8.93 -3.23 -0.22
N PHE A 158 7.92 -3.49 0.62
CA PHE A 158 7.13 -2.43 1.25
C PHE A 158 7.97 -1.51 2.14
N ARG A 159 8.89 -2.09 2.92
CA ARG A 159 9.80 -1.32 3.75
C ARG A 159 10.66 -0.37 2.91
N TYR A 160 11.28 -0.87 1.84
CA TYR A 160 12.10 -0.03 0.94
C TYR A 160 11.26 0.99 0.18
N PHE A 161 10.08 0.60 -0.30
CA PHE A 161 9.16 1.51 -0.98
C PHE A 161 8.78 2.69 -0.08
N LEU A 162 8.42 2.44 1.18
CA LEU A 162 8.06 3.50 2.12
C LEU A 162 9.26 4.36 2.52
N ASP A 163 10.45 3.78 2.63
CA ASP A 163 11.67 4.53 2.95
C ASP A 163 12.06 5.49 1.81
N GLU A 164 11.97 5.04 0.56
CA GLU A 164 12.18 5.88 -0.62
C GLU A 164 11.11 6.98 -0.72
N CYS A 165 9.83 6.65 -0.50
CA CYS A 165 8.76 7.65 -0.46
C CYS A 165 9.01 8.71 0.62
N TYR A 166 9.42 8.28 1.81
CA TYR A 166 9.72 9.16 2.93
C TYR A 166 10.89 10.09 2.62
N SER A 167 11.99 9.52 2.14
CA SER A 167 13.21 10.25 1.77
C SER A 167 12.95 11.27 0.67
N TYR A 168 12.22 10.88 -0.38
CA TYR A 168 11.83 11.78 -1.46
C TYR A 168 11.01 12.97 -0.96
N LEU A 169 10.03 12.74 -0.09
CA LEU A 169 9.19 13.79 0.47
C LEU A 169 9.97 14.74 1.38
N GLN A 170 10.87 14.23 2.22
CA GLN A 170 11.77 15.07 3.04
C GLN A 170 12.65 15.96 2.17
N ASN A 171 13.14 15.47 1.03
CA ASN A 171 13.90 16.25 0.07
C ASN A 171 13.08 17.36 -0.59
N ILE A 172 11.80 17.12 -0.91
CA ILE A 172 10.91 18.17 -1.42
C ILE A 172 10.71 19.27 -0.35
N LEU A 173 10.46 18.88 0.90
CA LEU A 173 10.21 19.82 1.98
C LEU A 173 11.43 20.69 2.30
N SER A 174 12.63 20.11 2.33
CA SER A 174 13.88 20.85 2.56
C SER A 174 14.20 21.82 1.42
N THR A 175 14.03 21.38 0.17
CA THR A 175 14.30 22.23 -1.01
C THR A 175 13.27 23.33 -1.21
N THR A 176 12.01 23.12 -0.81
CA THR A 176 10.94 24.14 -0.89
C THR A 176 11.05 25.17 0.24
N SER A 177 11.50 24.76 1.43
CA SER A 177 11.71 25.67 2.57
C SER A 177 12.90 26.63 2.38
N THR A 178 13.76 26.38 1.38
CA THR A 178 14.92 27.24 1.06
C THR A 178 14.58 28.29 -0.02
N LYS A 179 13.33 28.33 -0.53
CA LYS A 179 12.89 29.24 -1.60
C LYS A 179 11.82 30.26 -1.16
N LEU A 180 11.63 30.46 0.15
CA LEU A 180 10.82 31.53 0.75
C LEU A 180 11.71 32.44 1.58
#